data_AF-A0A8K0GYR9-F1
#
_entry.id   AF-A0A8K0GYR9-F1
#
_cell.length_a   1.000
_cell.length_b   1.000
_cell.length_c   1.000
_cell.angle_alpha   90.00
_cell.angle_beta   90.00
_cell.angle_gamma   90.00
#
_symmetry.space_group_name_H-M   'P 1'
#
loop_
_entity.id
_entity.type
_entity.pdbx_description
1 polymer ?
#
loop_
_entity_poly.entity_id
_entity_poly.type
_entity_poly.pdbx_seq_one_letter_code
_entity_poly.pdbx_strand_id
1 'polypeptide(L)'
;MIPMIPKMFRDIESRNNCCDPLVVSICPYHHGKPELQEIEELKIKMAKRYVNGTRDKSIHADQDVACALYLKVKDMAGEAKKYYDFESSPAIDDESFTKMMFLDGCFVLRYIYSSVHPQQDMDMKIHHKAFVQRDLFLLENQLPYIVLQALMSTTFEASEWKEIIRYGFGLSLNFQV
;
A
#
# COMPACT_ATOMS: atom_id res chain seq x y z
N MET A 1 -14.09 0.31 -7.01
CA MET A 1 -13.37 0.12 -8.29
C MET A 1 -12.24 1.13 -8.33
N ILE A 2 -11.02 0.69 -8.62
CA ILE A 2 -9.82 1.52 -8.78
C ILE A 2 -9.71 1.86 -10.27
N PRO A 3 -9.88 3.14 -10.65
CA PRO A 3 -10.00 3.51 -12.04
C PRO A 3 -8.66 3.36 -12.78
N MET A 4 -8.75 3.00 -14.05
CA MET A 4 -7.68 3.18 -15.02
C MET A 4 -8.05 4.39 -15.90
N ILE A 5 -7.15 5.35 -16.00
CA ILE A 5 -7.31 6.56 -16.81
C ILE A 5 -7.27 6.13 -18.29
N PRO A 6 -8.32 6.45 -19.08
CA PRO A 6 -8.34 6.12 -20.50
C PRO A 6 -7.12 6.68 -21.24
N LYS A 7 -6.58 5.92 -22.20
CA LYS A 7 -5.36 6.28 -22.95
C LYS A 7 -5.38 7.70 -23.50
N MET A 8 -6.54 8.14 -24.01
CA MET A 8 -6.72 9.51 -24.53
C MET A 8 -6.39 10.60 -23.51
N PHE A 9 -6.74 10.40 -22.24
CA PHE A 9 -6.40 11.35 -21.17
C PHE A 9 -4.96 11.17 -20.68
N ARG A 10 -4.47 9.92 -20.66
CA ARG A 10 -3.08 9.61 -20.33
C ARG A 10 -2.09 10.28 -21.29
N ASP A 11 -2.38 10.37 -22.58
CA ASP A 11 -1.51 11.05 -23.55
C ASP A 11 -1.45 12.57 -23.34
N ILE A 12 -2.49 13.15 -22.72
CA ILE A 12 -2.53 14.57 -22.35
C ILE A 12 -1.76 14.81 -21.05
N GLU A 13 -1.95 13.96 -20.05
CA GLU A 13 -1.40 14.11 -18.69
C GLU A 13 0.02 13.54 -18.50
N SER A 14 0.43 12.57 -19.32
CA SER A 14 1.79 11.99 -19.31
C SER A 14 2.86 13.04 -19.57
N ARG A 15 2.53 14.11 -20.32
CA ARG A 15 3.40 15.28 -20.49
C ARG A 15 3.76 16.00 -19.19
N ASN A 16 2.95 15.81 -18.15
CA ASN A 16 3.12 16.46 -16.84
C ASN A 16 3.47 15.48 -15.72
N ASN A 17 3.73 14.19 -16.03
CA ASN A 17 3.91 13.14 -15.03
C ASN A 17 2.79 13.16 -13.97
N CYS A 18 1.52 13.24 -14.37
CA CYS A 18 0.40 13.34 -13.41
C CYS A 18 -0.19 11.97 -13.05
N CYS A 19 -0.12 10.98 -13.96
CA CYS A 19 -0.77 9.68 -13.77
C CYS A 19 0.17 8.61 -13.20
N ASP A 20 1.45 8.65 -13.56
CA ASP A 20 2.40 7.62 -13.18
C ASP A 20 3.08 7.91 -11.81
N PRO A 21 3.33 6.87 -11.00
CA PRO A 21 4.14 7.00 -9.80
C PRO A 21 5.57 7.43 -10.17
N LEU A 22 6.18 8.22 -9.30
CA LEU A 22 7.56 8.68 -9.48
C LEU A 22 8.56 7.78 -8.76
N VAL A 23 8.17 7.20 -7.63
CA VAL A 23 9.04 6.43 -6.77
C VAL A 23 8.41 5.08 -6.39
N VAL A 24 7.15 5.02 -5.97
CA VAL A 24 6.54 3.79 -5.43
C VAL A 24 5.30 3.38 -6.21
N SER A 25 5.30 2.14 -6.71
CA SER A 25 4.06 1.46 -7.09
C SER A 25 3.45 0.76 -5.87
N ILE A 26 2.15 0.86 -5.67
CA ILE A 26 1.41 0.12 -4.63
C ILE A 26 0.23 -0.67 -5.23
N CYS A 27 0.27 -0.97 -6.53
CA CYS A 27 -0.82 -1.64 -7.22
C CYS A 27 -0.34 -2.40 -8.47
N PRO A 28 -1.20 -3.26 -9.05
CA PRO A 28 -0.87 -4.04 -10.25
C PRO A 28 -0.54 -3.18 -11.49
N TYR A 29 -1.17 -2.02 -11.66
CA TYR A 29 -1.04 -1.21 -12.89
C TYR A 29 0.37 -0.66 -13.13
N HIS A 30 1.16 -0.54 -12.06
CA HIS A 30 2.52 0.02 -12.11
C HIS A 30 3.58 -0.97 -11.61
N HIS A 31 3.20 -2.24 -11.38
CA HIS A 31 4.09 -3.24 -10.83
C HIS A 31 5.26 -3.57 -11.77
N GLY A 32 6.47 -3.72 -11.21
CA GLY A 32 7.66 -4.17 -11.94
C GLY A 32 8.29 -3.16 -12.90
N LYS A 33 7.79 -1.92 -12.93
CA LYS A 33 8.36 -0.83 -13.75
C LYS A 33 9.82 -0.54 -13.34
N PRO A 34 10.79 -0.63 -14.28
CA PRO A 34 12.21 -0.42 -13.96
C PRO A 34 12.50 0.93 -13.29
N GLU A 35 11.78 1.97 -13.69
CA GLU A 35 11.91 3.33 -13.15
C GLU A 35 11.54 3.46 -11.67
N LEU A 36 10.85 2.47 -11.09
CA LEU A 36 10.41 2.48 -9.69
C LEU A 36 11.28 1.60 -8.78
N GLN A 37 12.33 0.96 -9.32
CA GLN A 37 13.13 -0.01 -8.56
C GLN A 37 13.98 0.62 -7.45
N GLU A 38 14.36 1.89 -7.58
CA GLU A 38 15.28 2.56 -6.65
C GLU A 38 14.80 2.53 -5.19
N ILE A 39 13.48 2.58 -4.98
CA ILE A 39 12.91 2.57 -3.62
C ILE A 39 12.18 1.27 -3.27
N GLU A 40 12.29 0.24 -4.10
CA GLU A 40 11.66 -1.05 -3.82
C GLU A 40 12.32 -1.73 -2.59
N GLU A 41 13.64 -1.58 -2.43
CA GLU A 41 14.35 -2.04 -1.22
C GLU A 41 13.83 -1.36 0.05
N LEU A 42 13.58 -0.05 -0.03
CA LEU A 42 13.02 0.72 1.08
C LEU A 42 11.59 0.28 1.38
N LYS A 43 10.77 0.02 0.35
CA LYS A 43 9.42 -0.52 0.51
C LYS A 43 9.45 -1.84 1.28
N ILE A 44 10.31 -2.77 0.88
CA ILE A 44 10.50 -4.05 1.56
C ILE A 44 10.93 -3.85 3.02
N LYS A 45 11.87 -2.94 3.27
CA LYS A 45 12.33 -2.63 4.62
C LYS A 45 11.21 -2.08 5.51
N MET A 46 10.39 -1.17 4.99
CA MET A 46 9.23 -0.62 5.68
C MET A 46 8.16 -1.68 5.95
N ALA A 47 7.85 -2.53 4.98
CA ALA A 47 6.91 -3.64 5.17
C ALA A 47 7.40 -4.61 6.27
N LYS A 48 8.70 -4.93 6.30
CA LYS A 48 9.30 -5.73 7.39
C LYS A 48 9.15 -5.05 8.76
N ARG A 49 9.29 -3.72 8.84
CA ARG A 49 9.07 -2.97 10.09
C ARG A 49 7.61 -3.04 10.55
N TYR A 50 6.65 -3.07 9.64
CA TYR A 50 5.24 -3.29 9.99
C TYR A 50 5.03 -4.66 10.64
N VAL A 51 5.52 -5.71 9.98
CA VAL A 51 5.41 -7.09 10.46
C VAL A 51 6.10 -7.26 11.83
N ASN A 52 7.30 -6.71 11.99
CA ASN A 52 8.02 -6.79 13.27
C ASN A 52 7.31 -6.02 14.38
N GLY A 53 6.83 -4.80 14.11
CA GLY A 53 6.09 -4.02 15.12
C GLY A 53 4.75 -4.65 15.51
N THR A 54 4.17 -5.48 14.64
CA THR A 54 2.99 -6.30 14.95
C THR A 54 3.33 -7.42 15.92
N ARG A 55 4.47 -8.08 15.74
CA ARG A 55 4.93 -9.14 16.63
C ARG A 55 5.06 -8.67 18.08
N ASP A 56 5.57 -7.46 18.28
CA ASP A 56 5.73 -6.87 19.62
C ASP A 56 4.39 -6.60 20.34
N LYS A 57 3.28 -6.54 19.59
CA LYS A 57 1.93 -6.23 20.09
C LYS A 57 0.99 -7.42 20.06
N SER A 58 1.34 -8.49 19.35
CA SER A 58 0.53 -9.69 19.22
C SER A 58 0.51 -10.49 20.52
N ILE A 59 -0.68 -10.93 20.92
CA ILE A 59 -0.89 -11.83 22.07
C ILE A 59 -0.26 -13.21 21.81
N HIS A 60 0.01 -13.56 20.55
CA HIS A 60 0.61 -14.81 20.12
C HIS A 60 2.01 -14.60 19.54
N ALA A 61 2.93 -14.07 20.35
CA ALA A 61 4.31 -13.75 19.95
C ALA A 61 5.12 -14.95 19.40
N ASP A 62 4.69 -16.19 19.67
CA ASP A 62 5.29 -17.43 19.17
C ASP A 62 4.80 -17.83 17.76
N GLN A 63 3.77 -17.15 17.23
CA GLN A 63 3.21 -17.42 15.91
C GLN A 63 3.99 -16.66 14.83
N ASP A 64 4.18 -17.27 13.66
CA ASP A 64 4.74 -16.57 12.51
C ASP A 64 3.75 -15.49 12.03
N VAL A 65 3.94 -14.27 12.53
CA VAL A 65 3.11 -13.10 12.24
C VAL A 65 3.09 -12.78 10.75
N ALA A 66 4.21 -12.96 10.06
CA ALA A 66 4.27 -12.72 8.61
C ALA A 66 3.35 -13.69 7.87
N CYS A 67 3.40 -14.98 8.23
CA CYS A 67 2.53 -16.00 7.69
C CYS A 67 1.05 -15.72 8.00
N ALA A 68 0.73 -15.34 9.24
CA ALA A 68 -0.65 -15.03 9.65
C ALA A 68 -1.22 -13.83 8.87
N LEU A 69 -0.46 -12.74 8.74
CA LEU A 69 -0.85 -11.58 7.94
C LEU A 69 -1.01 -11.93 6.46
N TYR A 70 -0.08 -12.71 5.90
CA TYR A 70 -0.14 -13.14 4.51
C TYR A 70 -1.39 -13.98 4.24
N LEU A 71 -1.75 -14.91 5.13
CA LEU A 71 -2.97 -15.70 5.00
C LEU A 71 -4.23 -14.83 5.01
N LYS A 72 -4.28 -13.79 5.86
CA LYS A 72 -5.38 -12.82 5.86
C LYS A 72 -5.51 -12.07 4.54
N VAL A 73 -4.39 -11.66 3.95
CA VAL A 73 -4.39 -11.04 2.61
C VAL A 73 -4.81 -12.05 1.55
N LYS A 74 -4.34 -13.29 1.64
CA LYS A 74 -4.71 -14.38 0.72
C LYS A 74 -6.22 -14.64 0.72
N ASP A 75 -6.86 -14.64 1.88
CA ASP A 75 -8.31 -14.86 2.02
C ASP A 75 -9.14 -13.79 1.29
N MET A 76 -8.63 -12.55 1.20
CA MET A 76 -9.32 -11.44 0.58
C MET A 76 -8.79 -11.08 -0.82
N ALA A 77 -7.68 -11.66 -1.26
CA ALA A 77 -7.02 -11.34 -2.52
C ALA A 77 -7.95 -11.49 -3.74
N GLY A 78 -8.78 -12.53 -3.77
CA GLY A 78 -9.76 -12.72 -4.83
C GLY A 78 -10.80 -11.59 -4.92
N GLU A 79 -11.24 -11.06 -3.77
CA GLU A 79 -12.14 -9.91 -3.73
C GLU A 79 -11.40 -8.63 -4.10
N ALA A 80 -10.17 -8.43 -3.61
CA ALA A 80 -9.32 -7.30 -3.96
C ALA A 80 -9.08 -7.21 -5.47
N LYS A 81 -8.91 -8.36 -6.15
CA LYS A 81 -8.70 -8.43 -7.59
C LYS A 81 -9.85 -7.80 -8.39
N LYS A 82 -11.09 -7.89 -7.88
CA LYS A 82 -12.29 -7.30 -8.53
C LYS A 82 -12.32 -5.77 -8.51
N TYR A 83 -11.47 -5.13 -7.72
CA TYR A 83 -11.37 -3.67 -7.70
C TYR A 83 -10.58 -3.15 -8.90
N TYR A 84 -9.81 -4.00 -9.57
CA TYR A 84 -8.98 -3.62 -10.70
C TYR A 84 -9.60 -4.07 -12.03
N ASP A 85 -9.38 -3.26 -13.07
CA ASP A 85 -9.70 -3.62 -14.44
C ASP A 85 -8.49 -4.34 -15.06
N PHE A 86 -8.52 -5.67 -15.00
CA PHE A 86 -7.48 -6.50 -15.60
C PHE A 86 -7.68 -6.76 -17.10
N GLU A 87 -8.80 -6.34 -17.71
CA GLU A 87 -8.97 -6.48 -19.17
C GLU A 87 -7.93 -5.64 -19.94
N SER A 88 -7.41 -4.60 -19.28
CA SER A 88 -6.44 -3.66 -19.82
C SER A 88 -5.00 -3.82 -19.25
N SER A 89 -4.73 -4.84 -18.42
CA SER A 89 -3.47 -5.02 -17.67
C SER A 89 -2.76 -6.35 -17.99
N PRO A 90 -1.43 -6.45 -17.84
CA PRO A 90 -0.74 -7.74 -17.92
C PRO A 90 -1.32 -8.77 -16.96
N ALA A 91 -1.34 -10.02 -17.41
CA ALA A 91 -1.80 -11.15 -16.60
C ALA A 91 -0.88 -11.34 -15.38
N ILE A 92 -1.47 -11.24 -14.19
CA ILE A 92 -0.81 -11.55 -12.92
C ILE A 92 -1.48 -12.76 -12.28
N ASP A 93 -0.67 -13.76 -11.92
CA ASP A 93 -1.16 -14.93 -11.20
C ASP A 93 -1.57 -14.56 -9.77
N ASP A 94 -2.43 -15.38 -9.18
CA ASP A 94 -3.03 -15.07 -7.88
C ASP A 94 -2.00 -15.05 -6.75
N GLU A 95 -0.93 -15.84 -6.85
CA GLU A 95 0.12 -15.87 -5.83
C GLU A 95 0.95 -14.58 -5.89
N SER A 96 1.39 -14.18 -7.08
CA SER A 96 2.09 -12.92 -7.30
C SER A 96 1.24 -11.71 -6.90
N PHE A 97 -0.05 -11.72 -7.26
CA PHE A 97 -0.99 -10.68 -6.83
C PHE A 97 -1.10 -10.61 -5.31
N THR A 98 -1.25 -11.76 -4.63
CA THR A 98 -1.34 -11.82 -3.17
C THR A 98 -0.07 -11.29 -2.50
N LYS A 99 1.11 -11.70 -2.99
CA LYS A 99 2.41 -11.21 -2.49
C LYS A 99 2.55 -9.70 -2.63
N MET A 100 2.15 -9.15 -3.78
CA MET A 100 2.16 -7.72 -4.02
C MET A 100 1.22 -6.99 -3.06
N MET A 101 -0.05 -7.42 -2.93
CA MET A 101 -1.01 -6.82 -2.00
C MET A 101 -0.52 -6.85 -0.55
N PHE A 102 0.11 -7.96 -0.14
CA PHE A 102 0.67 -8.11 1.20
C PHE A 102 1.83 -7.11 1.43
N LEU A 103 2.78 -7.05 0.50
CA LEU A 103 3.93 -6.15 0.58
C LEU A 103 3.50 -4.68 0.59
N ASP A 104 2.68 -4.29 -0.38
CA ASP A 104 2.23 -2.92 -0.58
C ASP A 104 1.34 -2.47 0.59
N GLY A 105 0.44 -3.34 1.07
CA GLY A 105 -0.39 -3.05 2.24
C GLY A 105 0.43 -2.84 3.52
N CYS A 106 1.43 -3.70 3.79
CA CYS A 106 2.32 -3.53 4.94
C CYS A 106 3.13 -2.24 4.84
N PHE A 107 3.62 -1.91 3.63
CA PHE A 107 4.33 -0.67 3.37
C PHE A 107 3.45 0.56 3.66
N VAL A 108 2.24 0.60 3.09
CA VAL A 108 1.30 1.72 3.26
C VAL A 108 0.98 1.92 4.74
N LEU A 109 0.63 0.86 5.48
CA LEU A 109 0.33 0.97 6.90
C LEU A 109 1.53 1.45 7.71
N ARG A 110 2.75 0.98 7.39
CA ARG A 110 3.97 1.51 8.04
C ARG A 110 4.18 2.98 7.76
N TYR A 111 3.98 3.40 6.51
CA TYR A 111 4.16 4.78 6.09
C TYR A 111 3.20 5.72 6.82
N ILE A 112 1.91 5.36 6.89
CA ILE A 112 0.88 6.11 7.62
C ILE A 112 1.25 6.20 9.10
N TYR A 113 1.58 5.06 9.72
CA TYR A 113 1.94 5.01 11.13
C TYR A 113 3.13 5.91 11.46
N SER A 114 4.15 5.92 10.60
CA SER A 114 5.36 6.73 10.79
C SER A 114 5.13 8.22 10.49
N SER A 115 4.11 8.54 9.67
CA SER A 115 3.73 9.93 9.38
C SER A 115 3.04 10.61 10.57
N VAL A 116 2.29 9.84 11.38
CA VAL A 116 1.64 10.36 12.59
C VAL A 116 2.52 10.26 13.84
N HIS A 117 3.55 9.40 13.83
CA HIS A 117 4.52 9.26 14.91
C HIS A 117 5.91 9.72 14.44
N PRO A 118 6.21 11.02 14.43
CA PRO A 118 7.45 11.56 13.87
C PRO A 118 8.74 11.08 14.57
N GLN A 119 8.62 10.48 15.76
CA GLN A 119 9.75 9.85 16.46
C GLN A 119 10.14 8.49 15.86
N GLN A 120 9.28 7.89 15.03
CA GLN A 120 9.59 6.66 14.30
C GLN A 120 10.35 7.02 13.02
N ASP A 121 11.62 6.63 12.94
CA ASP A 121 12.40 6.84 11.72
C ASP A 121 11.82 6.00 10.57
N MET A 122 11.70 6.63 9.40
CA MET A 122 11.35 5.98 8.13
C MET A 122 12.59 5.60 7.33
N ASP A 123 13.79 6.01 7.77
CA ASP A 123 15.04 5.89 7.01
C ASP A 123 14.90 6.50 5.61
N MET A 124 14.10 7.56 5.50
CA MET A 124 13.74 8.24 4.26
C MET A 124 14.19 9.69 4.28
N LYS A 125 14.83 10.11 3.19
CA LYS A 125 15.09 11.53 2.92
C LYS A 125 13.75 12.27 2.76
N ILE A 126 13.73 13.56 3.11
CA ILE A 126 12.52 14.39 3.07
C ILE A 126 11.85 14.38 1.68
N HIS A 127 12.63 14.48 0.60
CA HIS A 127 12.09 14.43 -0.76
C HIS A 127 11.49 13.06 -1.11
N HIS A 128 12.05 11.94 -0.62
CA HIS A 128 11.44 10.62 -0.80
C HIS A 128 10.08 10.54 -0.11
N LYS A 129 9.92 11.15 1.08
CA LYS A 129 8.62 11.19 1.76
C LYS A 129 7.59 11.96 0.94
N ALA A 130 7.96 13.11 0.38
CA ALA A 130 7.07 13.90 -0.47
C ALA A 130 6.64 13.14 -1.74
N PHE A 131 7.57 12.44 -2.40
CA PHE A 131 7.26 11.65 -3.59
C PHE A 131 6.42 10.40 -3.27
N VAL A 132 6.74 9.68 -2.19
CA VAL A 132 5.91 8.57 -1.73
C VAL A 132 4.50 9.06 -1.40
N GLN A 133 4.36 10.16 -0.66
CA GLN A 133 3.06 10.73 -0.36
C GLN A 133 2.28 11.04 -1.65
N ARG A 134 2.88 11.75 -2.61
CA ARG A 134 2.27 12.00 -3.92
C ARG A 134 1.78 10.70 -4.58
N ASP A 135 2.64 9.70 -4.65
CA ASP A 135 2.34 8.43 -5.31
C ASP A 135 1.21 7.66 -4.62
N LEU A 136 1.09 7.76 -3.30
CA LEU A 136 -0.02 7.20 -2.52
C LEU A 136 -1.37 7.90 -2.78
N PHE A 137 -1.38 9.11 -3.34
CA PHE A 137 -2.60 9.84 -3.71
C PHE A 137 -2.99 9.67 -5.20
N LEU A 138 -2.17 8.99 -6.00
CA LEU A 138 -2.47 8.76 -7.42
C LEU A 138 -3.62 7.77 -7.59
N LEU A 139 -4.60 8.11 -8.42
CA LEU A 139 -5.79 7.29 -8.66
C LEU A 139 -5.47 5.89 -9.20
N GLU A 140 -4.52 5.79 -10.13
CA GLU A 140 -4.09 4.52 -10.72
C GLU A 140 -3.10 3.74 -9.84
N ASN A 141 -2.71 4.29 -8.69
CA ASN A 141 -1.75 3.69 -7.78
C ASN A 141 -2.39 3.46 -6.41
N GLN A 142 -3.57 2.83 -6.36
CA GLN A 142 -4.29 2.58 -5.13
C GLN A 142 -4.34 1.10 -4.75
N LEU A 143 -4.52 0.85 -3.45
CA LEU A 143 -4.83 -0.45 -2.86
C LEU A 143 -6.31 -0.53 -2.47
N PRO A 144 -6.99 -1.67 -2.67
CA PRO A 144 -8.32 -1.88 -2.13
C PRO A 144 -8.27 -1.82 -0.59
N TYR A 145 -9.16 -1.02 0.01
CA TYR A 145 -9.19 -0.81 1.46
C TYR A 145 -9.36 -2.13 2.25
N ILE A 146 -10.04 -3.11 1.66
CA ILE A 146 -10.19 -4.46 2.24
C ILE A 146 -8.85 -5.16 2.52
N VAL A 147 -7.78 -4.85 1.76
CA VAL A 147 -6.42 -5.35 2.04
C VAL A 147 -5.90 -4.75 3.34
N LEU A 148 -6.05 -3.43 3.49
CA LEU A 148 -5.62 -2.70 4.67
C LEU A 148 -6.41 -3.16 5.90
N GLN A 149 -7.73 -3.37 5.78
CA GLN A 149 -8.56 -3.90 6.86
C GLN A 149 -8.08 -5.26 7.35
N ALA A 150 -7.76 -6.18 6.43
CA ALA A 150 -7.25 -7.50 6.76
C ALA A 150 -5.94 -7.40 7.56
N LEU A 151 -5.01 -6.54 7.13
CA LEU A 151 -3.73 -6.32 7.80
C LEU A 151 -3.84 -5.59 9.14
N MET A 152 -4.79 -4.66 9.29
CA MET A 152 -4.99 -3.90 10.52
C MET A 152 -5.58 -4.75 11.64
N SER A 153 -6.48 -5.69 11.29
CA SER A 153 -7.24 -6.53 12.23
C SER A 153 -6.40 -7.39 13.20
N THR A 154 -5.09 -7.50 12.96
CA THR A 154 -4.17 -8.32 13.74
C THR A 154 -3.17 -7.52 14.58
N THR A 155 -3.24 -6.19 14.56
CA THR A 155 -2.17 -5.31 15.08
C THR A 155 -2.63 -4.39 16.20
N PHE A 156 -3.83 -3.82 16.07
CA PHE A 156 -4.40 -2.84 16.97
C PHE A 156 -5.92 -2.95 16.99
N GLU A 157 -6.55 -2.39 18.01
CA GLU A 157 -8.00 -2.18 18.02
C GLU A 157 -8.42 -1.30 16.84
N ALA A 158 -9.57 -1.60 16.25
CA ALA A 158 -10.07 -0.90 15.06
C ALA A 158 -10.24 0.63 15.26
N SER A 159 -10.43 1.07 16.51
CA SER A 159 -10.50 2.49 16.89
C SER A 159 -9.16 3.21 16.73
N GLU A 160 -8.03 2.56 17.03
CA GLU A 160 -6.71 3.19 16.95
C GLU A 160 -6.31 3.44 15.50
N TRP A 161 -6.55 2.48 14.61
CA TRP A 161 -6.28 2.66 13.19
C TRP A 161 -7.14 3.74 12.54
N LYS A 162 -8.40 3.89 12.96
CA LYS A 162 -9.25 4.98 12.49
C LYS A 162 -8.65 6.35 12.81
N GLU A 163 -8.13 6.53 14.03
CA GLU A 163 -7.45 7.76 14.40
C GLU A 163 -6.15 7.95 13.61
N ILE A 164 -5.32 6.91 13.51
CA ILE A 164 -4.06 6.95 12.75
C ILE A 164 -4.29 7.34 11.29
N ILE A 165 -5.28 6.74 10.62
CA ILE A 165 -5.63 7.06 9.23
C ILE A 165 -6.14 8.50 9.12
N ARG A 166 -6.99 8.94 10.05
CA ARG A 166 -7.54 10.31 10.09
C ARG A 166 -6.44 11.36 10.22
N TYR A 167 -5.44 11.11 11.08
CA TYR A 167 -4.31 12.02 11.26
C TYR A 167 -3.28 11.92 10.14
N GLY A 168 -3.02 10.73 9.62
CA GLY A 168 -1.94 10.48 8.65
C GLY A 168 -2.20 11.04 7.26
N PHE A 169 -3.46 11.13 6.84
CA PHE A 169 -3.83 11.66 5.52
C PHE A 169 -4.57 12.99 5.56
N GLY A 170 -4.83 13.53 6.76
CA GLY A 170 -5.71 14.68 6.93
C GLY A 170 -7.13 14.41 6.40
N LEU A 171 -8.01 15.40 6.44
CA LEU A 171 -9.41 15.35 5.95
C LEU A 171 -9.54 15.07 4.42
N SER A 172 -8.48 14.62 3.75
CA SER A 172 -8.36 14.53 2.30
C SER A 172 -8.62 13.13 1.71
N LEU A 173 -8.85 12.10 2.53
CA LEU A 173 -9.27 10.79 2.04
C LEU A 173 -10.64 10.40 2.61
N ASN A 174 -11.68 10.59 1.79
CA ASN A 174 -12.92 9.84 1.92
C ASN A 174 -12.64 8.38 1.53
N PHE A 175 -12.03 7.62 2.43
CA PHE A 175 -12.32 6.18 2.45
C PHE A 175 -13.79 6.08 2.86
N GLN A 176 -14.68 5.95 1.87
CA GLN A 176 -16.07 5.61 2.15
C GLN A 176 -16.08 4.28 2.90
N VAL A 177 -16.39 4.38 4.20
CA VAL A 177 -16.80 3.28 5.07
C VAL A 177 -18.13 2.74 4.58
#